data_AF-A0A248YKD3-F1
#
_entry.id   AF-A0A248YKD3-F1
#
_cell.length_a   1.000
_cell.length_b   1.000
_cell.length_c   1.000
_cell.angle_alpha   90.00
_cell.angle_beta   90.00
_cell.angle_gamma   90.00
#
_symmetry.space_group_name_H-M   'P 1'
#
loop_
_entity.id
_entity.type
_entity.pdbx_description
1 polymer ?
#
loop_
_entity_poly.entity_id
_entity_poly.type
_entity_poly.pdbx_seq_one_letter_code
_entity_poly.pdbx_strand_id
1 'polypeptide(L)'
;MSSTGPDPGSGGAAAAVVRLLVERRETFATVESLTGGLLAATVVEIAGVSAVYRGGLVVYATDLKERLADVPADLLAARGPVDPEVAVALAAGCRRRCAADWAVATTGVAGPEPQDGHPVGEVYVAVAGPAGGAVRRLALDGGRAEIRTATVREALDLLSAELQAAAREPSMR
;
A
#
# COMPACT_ATOMS: atom_id res chain seq x y z
N MET A 1 22.91 -18.56 -9.31
CA MET A 1 21.47 -18.24 -9.34
C MET A 1 21.14 -17.66 -7.97
N SER A 2 21.29 -16.34 -7.82
CA SER A 2 21.11 -15.68 -6.52
C SER A 2 19.63 -15.54 -6.22
N SER A 3 19.21 -16.23 -5.17
CA SER A 3 17.88 -16.12 -4.55
C SER A 3 17.60 -14.66 -4.18
N THR A 4 16.67 -14.01 -4.88
CA THR A 4 16.02 -12.78 -4.43
C THR A 4 14.93 -13.15 -3.44
N GLY A 5 15.34 -13.58 -2.25
CA GLY A 5 14.47 -13.56 -1.09
C GLY A 5 14.12 -12.11 -0.71
N PRO A 6 13.00 -11.88 -0.01
CA PRO A 6 12.64 -10.54 0.44
C PRO A 6 13.78 -9.96 1.28
N ASP A 7 14.10 -8.69 1.03
CA ASP A 7 15.19 -7.98 1.73
C ASP A 7 14.85 -7.90 3.24
N PRO A 8 15.72 -8.36 4.15
CA PRO A 8 15.44 -8.59 5.58
C PRO A 8 14.80 -7.42 6.32
N GLY A 9 15.04 -6.17 5.89
CA GLY A 9 14.39 -4.99 6.46
C GLY A 9 12.85 -4.96 6.27
N SER A 10 12.35 -5.52 5.16
CA SER A 10 10.91 -5.57 4.85
C SER A 10 10.17 -6.62 5.69
N GLY A 11 10.82 -7.74 6.01
CA GLY A 11 10.27 -8.75 6.91
C GLY A 11 10.11 -8.23 8.34
N GLY A 12 11.03 -7.36 8.80
CA GLY A 12 10.91 -6.69 10.09
C GLY A 12 9.70 -5.75 10.17
N ALA A 13 9.49 -4.91 9.16
CA ALA A 13 8.34 -4.01 9.08
C ALA A 13 7.01 -4.77 8.97
N ALA A 14 6.94 -5.79 8.10
CA ALA A 14 5.77 -6.64 7.95
C ALA A 14 5.41 -7.36 9.26
N ALA A 15 6.39 -7.94 9.96
CA ALA A 15 6.18 -8.58 11.24
C ALA A 15 5.64 -7.61 12.30
N ALA A 16 6.15 -6.37 12.33
CA ALA A 16 5.66 -5.36 13.26
C ALA A 16 4.20 -4.98 12.99
N VAL A 17 3.82 -4.78 11.72
CA VAL A 17 2.43 -4.49 11.31
C VAL A 17 1.50 -5.63 11.72
N VAL A 18 1.84 -6.88 11.39
CA VAL A 18 0.99 -8.04 11.72
C VAL A 18 0.81 -8.16 13.23
N ARG A 19 1.89 -8.01 14.01
CA ARG A 19 1.82 -8.04 15.48
C ARG A 19 0.88 -6.95 16.01
N LEU A 20 1.05 -5.70 15.58
CA LEU A 20 0.22 -4.58 16.04
C LEU A 20 -1.26 -4.79 15.72
N LEU A 21 -1.60 -5.25 14.52
CA LEU A 21 -2.98 -5.53 14.13
C LEU A 21 -3.59 -6.68 14.93
N VAL A 22 -2.82 -7.74 15.22
CA VAL A 22 -3.27 -8.86 16.07
C VAL A 22 -3.57 -8.38 17.48
N GLU A 23 -2.69 -7.57 18.07
CA GLU A 23 -2.88 -6.99 19.40
C GLU A 23 -4.13 -6.09 19.46
N ARG A 24 -4.39 -5.35 18.38
CA ARG A 24 -5.54 -4.44 18.24
C ARG A 24 -6.84 -5.15 17.84
N ARG A 25 -6.78 -6.42 17.41
CA ARG A 25 -7.89 -7.17 16.79
C ARG A 25 -8.50 -6.44 15.59
N GLU A 26 -7.66 -5.76 14.84
CA GLU A 26 -8.01 -5.05 13.62
C GLU A 26 -7.45 -5.78 12.41
N THR A 27 -8.06 -5.52 11.26
CA THR A 27 -7.76 -6.19 10.00
C THR A 27 -7.24 -5.21 8.96
N PHE A 28 -6.51 -5.71 7.97
CA PHE A 28 -6.02 -4.88 6.87
C PHE A 28 -6.10 -5.56 5.50
N ALA A 29 -6.08 -4.74 4.46
CA ALA A 29 -6.01 -5.16 3.06
C ALA A 29 -4.95 -4.36 2.28
N THR A 30 -4.59 -4.84 1.09
CA THR A 30 -3.63 -4.15 0.21
C THR A 30 -4.21 -3.90 -1.18
N VAL A 31 -3.85 -2.79 -1.80
CA VAL A 31 -4.15 -2.51 -3.21
C VAL A 31 -2.90 -2.05 -3.94
N GLU A 32 -2.52 -2.80 -4.95
CA GLU A 32 -1.21 -2.70 -5.59
C GLU A 32 -1.33 -2.33 -7.06
N SER A 33 -0.56 -1.34 -7.49
CA SER A 33 -0.27 -1.07 -8.90
C SER A 33 1.16 -1.50 -9.22
N LEU A 34 2.15 -0.61 -9.07
CA LEU A 34 3.54 -0.89 -9.48
C LEU A 34 4.20 -2.09 -8.76
N THR A 35 3.77 -2.40 -7.53
CA THR A 35 4.34 -3.50 -6.73
C THR A 35 3.84 -4.87 -7.19
N GLY A 36 2.68 -4.93 -7.86
CA GLY A 36 2.23 -6.12 -8.59
C GLY A 36 2.04 -7.38 -7.75
N GLY A 37 1.54 -7.24 -6.51
CA GLY A 37 1.34 -8.36 -5.58
C GLY A 37 2.50 -8.58 -4.62
N LEU A 38 3.59 -7.81 -4.73
CA LEU A 38 4.77 -7.96 -3.87
C LEU A 38 4.49 -7.55 -2.42
N LEU A 39 3.64 -6.54 -2.18
CA LEU A 39 3.27 -6.14 -0.82
C LEU A 39 2.45 -7.26 -0.16
N ALA A 40 1.44 -7.79 -0.86
CA ALA A 40 0.67 -8.94 -0.42
C ALA A 40 1.58 -10.15 -0.14
N ALA A 41 2.47 -10.49 -1.08
CA ALA A 41 3.43 -11.59 -0.91
C ALA A 41 4.32 -11.39 0.33
N THR A 42 4.80 -10.17 0.57
CA THR A 42 5.68 -9.87 1.71
C THR A 42 4.96 -10.06 3.05
N VAL A 43 3.69 -9.66 3.16
CA VAL A 43 2.95 -9.80 4.43
C VAL A 43 2.50 -11.24 4.67
N VAL A 44 2.18 -12.01 3.64
CA VAL A 44 1.70 -13.40 3.82
C VAL A 44 2.80 -14.36 4.29
N GLU A 45 4.08 -13.99 4.14
CA GLU A 45 5.21 -14.73 4.72
C GLU A 45 5.25 -14.66 6.26
N ILE A 46 4.53 -13.72 6.88
CA ILE A 46 4.54 -13.55 8.33
C ILE A 46 3.58 -14.52 9.01
N ALA A 47 4.10 -15.33 9.93
CA ALA A 47 3.29 -16.23 10.75
C ALA A 47 2.19 -15.47 11.50
N GLY A 48 0.96 -16.01 11.48
CA GLY A 48 -0.21 -15.39 12.13
C GLY A 48 -0.95 -14.35 11.30
N VAL A 49 -0.45 -14.01 10.09
CA VAL A 49 -1.09 -13.03 9.18
C VAL A 49 -2.55 -13.36 8.85
N SER A 50 -2.95 -14.63 8.85
CA SER A 50 -4.34 -15.06 8.58
C SER A 50 -5.37 -14.51 9.57
N ALA A 51 -4.93 -14.07 10.77
CA ALA A 51 -5.82 -13.44 11.75
C ALA A 51 -6.21 -12.00 11.37
N VAL A 52 -5.42 -11.33 10.52
CA VAL A 52 -5.52 -9.88 10.29
C VAL A 52 -5.60 -9.49 8.82
N TYR A 53 -5.03 -10.25 7.90
CA TYR A 53 -5.04 -9.93 6.48
C TYR A 53 -6.31 -10.43 5.79
N ARG A 54 -7.11 -9.50 5.26
CA ARG A 54 -8.37 -9.81 4.56
C ARG A 54 -8.19 -10.19 3.10
N GLY A 55 -7.05 -9.82 2.52
CA GLY A 55 -6.77 -9.97 1.10
C GLY A 55 -6.38 -8.64 0.45
N GLY A 56 -6.42 -8.60 -0.86
CA GLY A 56 -6.03 -7.40 -1.59
C GLY A 56 -6.42 -7.42 -3.06
N LEU A 57 -6.11 -6.32 -3.73
CA LEU A 57 -6.40 -6.07 -5.13
C LEU A 57 -5.10 -5.76 -5.86
N VAL A 58 -4.91 -6.30 -7.05
CA VAL A 58 -3.84 -5.85 -7.97
C VAL A 58 -4.51 -5.15 -9.14
N VAL A 59 -4.40 -3.82 -9.20
CA VAL A 59 -5.12 -2.93 -10.13
C VAL A 59 -4.15 -2.16 -11.01
N TYR A 60 -3.45 -2.89 -11.87
CA TYR A 60 -2.38 -2.33 -12.70
C TYR A 60 -2.92 -1.36 -13.76
N ALA A 61 -3.97 -1.76 -14.48
CA ALA A 61 -4.61 -0.93 -15.50
C ALA A 61 -5.47 0.17 -14.87
N THR A 62 -5.47 1.36 -15.49
CA THR A 62 -6.18 2.55 -14.97
C THR A 62 -7.68 2.33 -14.82
N ASP A 63 -8.32 1.68 -15.79
CA ASP A 63 -9.77 1.38 -15.75
C ASP A 63 -10.14 0.41 -14.62
N LEU A 64 -9.22 -0.49 -14.24
CA LEU A 64 -9.43 -1.40 -13.11
C LEU A 64 -9.34 -0.70 -11.75
N LYS A 65 -8.66 0.45 -11.65
CA LYS A 65 -8.64 1.27 -10.42
C LYS A 65 -10.06 1.76 -10.10
N GLU A 66 -10.82 2.17 -11.11
CA GLU A 66 -12.24 2.52 -10.97
C GLU A 66 -13.07 1.28 -10.63
N ARG A 67 -13.04 0.24 -11.48
CA ARG A 67 -13.98 -0.89 -11.40
C ARG A 67 -13.81 -1.75 -10.15
N LEU A 68 -12.56 -1.98 -9.74
CA LEU A 68 -12.23 -2.92 -8.67
C LEU A 68 -11.93 -2.23 -7.34
N ALA A 69 -11.43 -0.99 -7.38
CA ALA A 69 -11.03 -0.24 -6.19
C ALA A 69 -11.82 1.07 -5.99
N ASP A 70 -12.93 1.27 -6.70
CA ASP A 70 -13.83 2.44 -6.53
C ASP A 70 -13.13 3.80 -6.58
N VAL A 71 -12.04 3.91 -7.35
CA VAL A 71 -11.43 5.23 -7.59
C VAL A 71 -12.37 6.01 -8.51
N PRO A 72 -12.74 7.26 -8.16
CA PRO A 72 -13.63 8.06 -9.00
C PRO A 72 -13.07 8.26 -10.42
N ALA A 73 -13.91 8.06 -11.43
CA ALA A 73 -13.51 8.14 -12.84
C ALA A 73 -13.09 9.56 -13.24
N ASP A 74 -13.76 10.57 -12.70
CA ASP A 74 -13.44 11.99 -12.89
C ASP A 74 -12.07 12.34 -12.30
N LEU A 75 -11.74 11.77 -11.12
CA LEU A 75 -10.41 11.91 -10.52
C LEU A 75 -9.33 11.30 -11.42
N LEU A 76 -9.53 10.07 -11.90
CA LEU A 76 -8.58 9.43 -12.82
C LEU A 76 -8.40 10.20 -14.13
N ALA A 77 -9.49 10.75 -14.67
CA ALA A 77 -9.43 11.57 -15.89
C ALA A 77 -8.68 12.89 -15.68
N ALA A 78 -8.83 13.52 -14.51
CA ALA A 78 -8.23 14.81 -14.20
C ALA A 78 -6.75 14.72 -13.76
N ARG A 79 -6.38 13.65 -13.04
CA ARG A 79 -5.09 13.53 -12.35
C ARG A 79 -4.19 12.42 -12.90
N GLY A 80 -4.75 11.44 -13.60
CA GLY A 80 -4.03 10.24 -13.99
C GLY A 80 -3.83 9.25 -12.83
N PRO A 81 -3.25 8.06 -13.10
CA PRO A 81 -3.14 6.98 -12.12
C PRO A 81 -2.03 7.16 -11.06
N VAL A 82 -1.10 8.09 -11.29
CA VAL A 82 0.08 8.35 -10.44
C VAL A 82 -0.08 9.72 -9.76
N ASP A 83 -0.93 9.77 -8.74
CA ASP A 83 -1.30 11.01 -8.05
C ASP A 83 -1.60 10.71 -6.57
N PRO A 84 -1.31 11.64 -5.63
CA PRO A 84 -1.60 11.43 -4.21
C PRO A 84 -3.09 11.25 -3.91
N GLU A 85 -3.99 11.97 -4.58
CA GLU A 85 -5.44 11.84 -4.38
C GLU A 85 -5.93 10.47 -4.87
N VAL A 86 -5.35 9.97 -5.96
CA VAL A 86 -5.63 8.62 -6.48
C VAL A 86 -5.10 7.54 -5.54
N ALA A 87 -3.92 7.72 -4.94
CA ALA A 87 -3.40 6.78 -3.93
C ALA A 87 -4.32 6.69 -2.71
N VAL A 88 -4.83 7.83 -2.22
CA VAL A 88 -5.81 7.86 -1.12
C VAL A 88 -7.11 7.17 -1.52
N ALA A 89 -7.64 7.45 -2.71
CA ALA A 89 -8.86 6.83 -3.21
C ALA A 89 -8.71 5.30 -3.35
N LEU A 90 -7.56 4.82 -3.85
CA LEU A 90 -7.23 3.39 -3.91
C LEU A 90 -7.30 2.75 -2.51
N ALA A 91 -6.61 3.33 -1.53
CA ALA A 91 -6.60 2.79 -0.17
C ALA A 91 -8.02 2.76 0.43
N ALA A 92 -8.77 3.85 0.32
CA ALA A 92 -10.14 3.95 0.82
C ALA A 92 -11.08 2.93 0.15
N GLY A 93 -10.97 2.74 -1.16
CA GLY A 93 -11.77 1.76 -1.89
C GLY A 93 -11.40 0.33 -1.54
N CYS A 94 -10.11 -0.01 -1.46
CA CYS A 94 -9.65 -1.32 -1.02
C CYS A 94 -10.16 -1.68 0.38
N ARG A 95 -10.10 -0.73 1.33
CA ARG A 95 -10.64 -0.88 2.68
C ARG A 95 -12.11 -1.31 2.65
N ARG A 96 -12.94 -0.64 1.85
CA ARG A 96 -14.36 -0.98 1.68
C ARG A 96 -14.55 -2.33 1.01
N ARG A 97 -13.86 -2.58 -0.11
CA ARG A 97 -14.01 -3.79 -0.94
C ARG A 97 -13.58 -5.06 -0.22
N CYS A 98 -12.56 -4.99 0.63
CA CYS A 98 -12.07 -6.11 1.43
C CYS A 98 -12.72 -6.21 2.82
N ALA A 99 -13.60 -5.26 3.18
CA ALA A 99 -14.17 -5.12 4.52
C ALA A 99 -13.09 -5.22 5.61
N ALA A 100 -12.05 -4.39 5.46
CA ALA A 100 -10.91 -4.32 6.38
C ALA A 100 -10.96 -3.03 7.20
N ASP A 101 -10.36 -3.04 8.39
CA ASP A 101 -10.25 -1.84 9.23
C ASP A 101 -9.25 -0.85 8.65
N TRP A 102 -8.19 -1.36 8.02
CA TRP A 102 -7.13 -0.61 7.36
C TRP A 102 -6.93 -1.07 5.92
N ALA A 103 -6.38 -0.19 5.07
CA ALA A 103 -5.87 -0.59 3.77
C ALA A 103 -4.65 0.22 3.37
N VAL A 104 -3.76 -0.40 2.61
CA VAL A 104 -2.53 0.22 2.09
C VAL A 104 -2.55 0.19 0.56
N ALA A 105 -2.25 1.32 -0.07
CA ALA A 105 -2.21 1.47 -1.51
C ALA A 105 -0.80 1.80 -2.01
N THR A 106 -0.47 1.29 -3.20
CA THR A 106 0.75 1.66 -3.94
C THR A 106 0.41 2.06 -5.39
N THR A 107 0.89 3.22 -5.83
CA THR A 107 0.83 3.65 -7.24
C THR A 107 2.08 4.45 -7.61
N GLY A 108 2.54 4.39 -8.85
CA GLY A 108 3.82 4.99 -9.24
C GLY A 108 4.47 4.34 -10.46
N VAL A 109 5.67 4.80 -10.77
CA VAL A 109 6.45 4.36 -11.94
C VAL A 109 7.72 3.64 -11.50
N ALA A 110 7.74 2.31 -11.67
CA ALA A 110 8.92 1.49 -11.38
C ALA A 110 9.96 1.45 -12.53
N GLY A 111 9.68 2.06 -13.67
CA GLY A 111 10.55 2.01 -14.85
C GLY A 111 10.51 0.68 -15.62
N PRO A 112 11.42 0.49 -16.60
CA PRO A 112 12.66 1.27 -16.78
C PRO A 112 12.49 2.65 -17.42
N GLU A 113 11.34 2.92 -18.05
CA GLU A 113 11.06 4.20 -18.69
C GLU A 113 10.06 5.06 -17.88
N PRO A 114 10.11 6.39 -18.01
CA PRO A 114 9.03 7.28 -17.55
C PRO A 114 7.67 6.89 -18.13
N GLN A 115 6.59 7.24 -17.43
CA GLN A 115 5.22 6.97 -17.88
C GLN A 115 4.36 8.21 -17.72
N ASP A 116 3.64 8.61 -18.77
CA ASP A 116 2.65 9.71 -18.74
C ASP A 116 3.19 11.02 -18.13
N GLY A 117 4.48 11.31 -18.34
CA GLY A 117 5.16 12.50 -17.78
C GLY A 117 5.74 12.31 -16.37
N HIS A 118 5.50 11.17 -15.72
CA HIS A 118 6.05 10.83 -14.41
C HIS A 118 7.44 10.17 -14.56
N PRO A 119 8.48 10.66 -13.86
CA PRO A 119 9.80 10.04 -13.89
C PRO A 119 9.80 8.68 -13.20
N VAL A 120 10.74 7.83 -13.59
CA VAL A 120 11.04 6.58 -12.86
C VAL A 120 11.35 6.91 -11.42
N GLY A 121 10.78 6.13 -10.49
CA GLY A 121 10.97 6.33 -9.06
C GLY A 121 9.92 7.22 -8.40
N GLU A 122 9.06 7.92 -9.17
CA GLU A 122 7.92 8.62 -8.59
C GLU A 122 6.87 7.62 -8.12
N VAL A 123 6.63 7.59 -6.80
CA VAL A 123 5.72 6.66 -6.15
C VAL A 123 4.89 7.37 -5.09
N TYR A 124 3.64 6.95 -4.95
CA TYR A 124 2.75 7.32 -3.86
C TYR A 124 2.34 6.06 -3.11
N VAL A 125 2.50 6.09 -1.79
CA VAL A 125 1.94 5.10 -0.88
C VAL A 125 0.92 5.78 0.01
N ALA A 126 -0.22 5.13 0.23
CA ALA A 126 -1.27 5.69 1.07
C ALA A 126 -1.84 4.64 2.01
N VAL A 127 -2.31 5.09 3.17
CA VAL A 127 -3.01 4.29 4.16
C VAL A 127 -4.37 4.89 4.39
N ALA A 128 -5.40 4.06 4.48
CA ALA A 128 -6.73 4.44 4.94
C ALA A 128 -7.09 3.61 6.17
N GLY A 129 -7.52 4.27 7.24
CA GLY A 129 -7.93 3.66 8.50
C GLY A 129 -9.25 4.22 9.03
N PRO A 130 -9.66 3.82 10.25
CA PRO A 130 -10.93 4.23 10.84
C PRO A 130 -11.07 5.73 11.10
N ALA A 131 -9.99 6.41 11.45
CA ALA A 131 -9.97 7.84 11.81
C ALA A 131 -9.47 8.76 10.67
N GLY A 132 -9.35 8.24 9.46
CA GLY A 132 -8.68 8.91 8.34
C GLY A 132 -7.46 8.14 7.89
N GLY A 133 -6.50 8.81 7.28
CA GLY A 133 -5.33 8.15 6.72
C GLY A 133 -4.27 9.15 6.25
N ALA A 134 -3.20 8.61 5.69
CA ALA A 134 -2.05 9.39 5.25
C ALA A 134 -1.61 8.97 3.85
N VAL A 135 -0.95 9.89 3.15
CA VAL A 135 -0.31 9.64 1.86
C VAL A 135 1.11 10.18 1.89
N ARG A 136 2.04 9.44 1.31
CA ARG A 136 3.45 9.81 1.20
C ARG A 136 3.86 9.76 -0.27
N ARG A 137 4.42 10.86 -0.75
CA ARG A 137 5.15 10.91 -2.02
C ARG A 137 6.59 10.47 -1.80
N LEU A 138 7.09 9.66 -2.72
CA LEU A 138 8.42 9.10 -2.71
C LEU A 138 9.10 9.40 -4.04
N ALA A 139 10.40 9.65 -3.97
CA ALA A 139 11.32 9.65 -5.10
C ALA A 139 12.35 8.57 -4.83
N LEU A 140 12.18 7.41 -5.47
CA LEU A 140 12.96 6.21 -5.22
C LEU A 140 13.99 6.00 -6.33
N ASP A 141 15.24 5.75 -5.95
CA ASP A 141 16.31 5.45 -6.89
C ASP A 141 16.43 3.93 -7.14
N GLY A 142 17.00 3.59 -8.30
CA GLY A 142 17.33 2.21 -8.67
C GLY A 142 16.52 1.66 -9.84
N GLY A 143 16.74 0.39 -10.13
CA GLY A 143 16.02 -0.36 -11.14
C GLY A 143 14.63 -0.79 -10.68
N ARG A 144 13.84 -1.34 -11.61
CA ARG A 144 12.45 -1.75 -11.38
C ARG A 144 12.23 -2.65 -10.16
N ALA A 145 13.14 -3.59 -9.91
CA ALA A 145 13.05 -4.47 -8.75
C ALA A 145 13.32 -3.72 -7.43
N GLU A 146 14.30 -2.83 -7.42
CA GLU A 146 14.70 -2.05 -6.25
C GLU A 146 13.59 -1.06 -5.87
N ILE A 147 13.03 -0.34 -6.84
CA ILE A 147 11.91 0.58 -6.62
C ILE A 147 10.69 -0.16 -6.04
N ARG A 148 10.35 -1.34 -6.58
CA ARG A 148 9.22 -2.15 -6.07
C ARG A 148 9.45 -2.59 -4.63
N THR A 149 10.64 -3.07 -4.30
CA THR A 149 10.98 -3.49 -2.94
C THR A 149 11.00 -2.31 -1.96
N ALA A 150 11.56 -1.16 -2.35
CA ALA A 150 11.56 0.06 -1.56
C ALA A 150 10.13 0.58 -1.32
N THR A 151 9.28 0.53 -2.34
CA THR A 151 7.85 0.89 -2.22
C THR A 151 7.13 0.06 -1.16
N VAL A 152 7.38 -1.26 -1.13
CA VAL A 152 6.77 -2.17 -0.15
C VAL A 152 7.17 -1.80 1.28
N ARG A 153 8.43 -1.45 1.50
CA ARG A 153 8.93 -1.01 2.82
C ARG A 153 8.24 0.26 3.26
N GLU A 154 8.25 1.28 2.41
CA GLU A 154 7.63 2.57 2.72
C GLU A 154 6.12 2.44 2.97
N ALA A 155 5.44 1.54 2.26
CA ALA A 155 4.04 1.25 2.47
C ALA A 155 3.77 0.62 3.85
N LEU A 156 4.60 -0.34 4.26
CA LEU A 156 4.51 -0.99 5.58
C LEU A 156 4.90 -0.05 6.71
N ASP A 157 5.93 0.78 6.51
CA ASP A 157 6.38 1.77 7.47
C ASP A 157 5.31 2.85 7.69
N LEU A 158 4.64 3.30 6.62
CA LEU A 158 3.51 4.22 6.74
C LEU A 158 2.35 3.59 7.53
N LEU A 159 1.98 2.34 7.22
CA LEU A 159 0.91 1.65 7.98
C LEU A 159 1.28 1.49 9.46
N SER A 160 2.52 1.09 9.75
CA SER A 160 3.02 0.98 11.12
C SER A 160 2.93 2.30 11.87
N ALA A 161 3.32 3.41 11.23
CA ALA A 161 3.22 4.74 11.81
C ALA A 161 1.77 5.14 12.12
N GLU A 162 0.84 4.91 11.19
CA GLU A 162 -0.58 5.22 11.38
C GLU A 162 -1.21 4.38 12.50
N LEU A 163 -0.89 3.08 12.58
CA LEU A 163 -1.35 2.20 13.66
C LEU A 163 -0.86 2.67 15.04
N GLN A 164 0.37 3.16 15.11
CA GLN A 164 0.95 3.71 16.34
C GLN A 164 0.36 5.08 16.69
N ALA A 165 0.09 5.93 15.71
CA ALA A 165 -0.57 7.22 15.92
C ALA A 165 -2.00 7.01 16.48
N ALA A 166 -2.77 6.12 15.85
CA ALA A 166 -4.11 5.76 16.30
C ALA A 166 -4.16 5.08 17.67
N ALA A 167 -3.04 4.55 18.17
CA ALA A 167 -2.94 4.03 19.55
C ALA A 167 -2.72 5.14 20.60
N ARG A 168 -2.18 6.29 20.19
CA ARG A 168 -1.85 7.41 21.08
C ARG A 168 -3.02 8.35 21.29
N GLU A 169 -3.99 8.37 20.38
CA GLU A 169 -5.24 9.12 20.51
C GLU A 169 -6.25 8.22 21.25
N PRO A 170 -6.47 8.40 22.57
CA PRO A 170 -7.48 7.64 23.26
C PRO A 170 -8.83 8.09 22.71
N SER A 171 -9.67 7.13 22.32
CA SER A 171 -11.08 7.33 22.06
C SER A 171 -11.69 8.25 23.14
N MET A 172 -11.96 9.50 22.76
CA MET A 172 -12.82 10.37 23.53
C MET A 172 -14.21 9.75 23.39
N ARG A 173 -14.60 9.07 24.48
CA ARG A 173 -15.81 8.25 24.62
C ARG A 173 -17.07 8.92 24.08
#